data_AF-A0A6M3IP56-F1
#
_entry.id   AF-A0A6M3IP56-F1
#
_cell.length_a   1.000
_cell.length_b   1.000
_cell.length_c   1.000
_cell.angle_alpha   90.00
_cell.angle_beta   90.00
_cell.angle_gamma   90.00
#
_symmetry.space_group_name_H-M   'P 1'
#
loop_
_entity.id
_entity.type
_entity.pdbx_description
1 polymer ?
#
loop_
_entity_poly.entity_id
_entity_poly.type
_entity_poly.pdbx_seq_one_letter_code
_entity_poly.pdbx_strand_id
1 'polypeptide(L)'
;MASPTNPTHGLHGNIYWLRENNFRGANATNYGLNDLTWGAASGEDDSSIFEVTIDAEAEPDTFKWRVKTPGGEWSAYTETVAITGSSQDLVSAATPAVTQAITFGATTGHMTDDSWFIGNFHNEAATNDGADAQVTDATARLINLNNPPTWSDTGSEDLLRVNYSNGTATFSDNVTVVTVDGGNGFIYEDGLQKLGHFKGWNYNVNIDLADSTANGDTWKKYIVGQSGFTVSIERMFIGNHTLWDAFRDAADGTTKRVLLQLFSYDPDQDQTGDHWDVWCTINSYGISTATNDVVKSNTSFTGEGAAPAFTANA
;
A
#
# COMPACT_ATOMS: atom_id res chain seq x y z
N MET A 1 -2.98 28.64 -19.38
CA MET A 1 -2.88 27.72 -20.54
C MET A 1 -4.24 27.07 -20.71
N ALA A 2 -4.75 27.01 -21.94
CA ALA A 2 -6.07 26.44 -22.21
C ALA A 2 -6.04 24.93 -21.97
N SER A 3 -6.92 24.43 -21.10
CA SER A 3 -7.13 22.99 -20.89
C SER A 3 -7.60 22.35 -22.21
N PRO A 4 -7.00 21.24 -22.66
CA PRO A 4 -7.42 20.57 -23.89
C PRO A 4 -8.86 20.08 -23.74
N THR A 5 -9.73 20.56 -24.61
CA THR A 5 -11.20 20.38 -24.56
C THR A 5 -11.69 18.99 -24.95
N ASN A 6 -10.86 17.94 -24.82
CA ASN A 6 -11.26 16.53 -24.87
C ASN A 6 -10.08 15.68 -24.37
N PRO A 7 -10.06 15.24 -23.10
CA PRO A 7 -9.07 14.27 -22.66
C PRO A 7 -9.39 12.92 -23.30
N THR A 8 -8.66 12.54 -24.35
CA THR A 8 -8.81 11.23 -25.01
C THR A 8 -8.25 10.06 -24.18
N HIS A 9 -7.70 10.30 -22.98
CA HIS A 9 -6.92 9.30 -22.21
C HIS A 9 -7.12 9.36 -20.68
N GLY A 10 -8.38 9.40 -20.20
CA GLY A 10 -8.72 9.49 -18.76
C GLY A 10 -9.40 8.26 -18.15
N LEU A 11 -9.19 7.06 -18.69
CA LEU A 11 -9.86 5.85 -18.18
C LEU A 11 -8.91 4.66 -18.05
N HIS A 12 -7.60 4.89 -17.88
CA HIS A 12 -6.65 3.82 -17.61
C HIS A 12 -6.38 3.72 -16.10
N GLY A 13 -5.92 2.57 -15.64
CA GLY A 13 -5.52 2.39 -14.25
C GLY A 13 -4.69 1.14 -14.03
N ASN A 14 -4.03 1.10 -12.88
CA ASN A 14 -3.24 -0.04 -12.41
C ASN A 14 -3.85 -0.59 -11.13
N ILE A 15 -3.74 -1.90 -10.95
CA ILE A 15 -4.08 -2.58 -9.70
C ILE A 15 -2.82 -3.18 -9.10
N TYR A 16 -2.59 -2.87 -7.83
CA TYR A 16 -1.46 -3.34 -7.04
C TYR A 16 -1.94 -4.14 -5.85
N TRP A 17 -1.19 -5.18 -5.51
CA TRP A 17 -1.45 -6.00 -4.34
C TRP A 17 -0.29 -5.93 -3.37
N LEU A 18 -0.63 -5.67 -2.12
CA LEU A 18 0.25 -5.93 -1.01
C LEU A 18 0.12 -7.40 -0.63
N ARG A 19 1.11 -8.21 -1.03
CA ARG A 19 1.21 -9.58 -0.55
C ARG A 19 1.45 -9.59 0.97
N GLU A 20 1.05 -10.69 1.60
CA GLU A 20 1.42 -10.94 2.99
C GLU A 20 2.92 -10.79 3.15
N ASN A 21 3.33 -10.12 4.22
CA ASN A 21 4.73 -9.89 4.57
C ASN A 21 5.52 -9.17 3.46
N ASN A 22 4.85 -8.34 2.65
CA ASN A 22 5.47 -7.57 1.55
C ASN A 22 6.38 -8.44 0.67
N PHE A 23 5.95 -9.68 0.45
CA PHE A 23 6.69 -10.66 -0.31
C PHE A 23 6.57 -10.42 -1.82
N ARG A 24 7.71 -10.34 -2.49
CA ARG A 24 7.84 -10.31 -3.93
C ARG A 24 8.57 -11.57 -4.39
N GLY A 25 7.82 -12.47 -5.01
CA GLY A 25 8.40 -13.67 -5.61
C GLY A 25 9.26 -13.31 -6.82
N ALA A 26 10.34 -14.06 -7.03
CA ALA A 26 11.27 -13.89 -8.17
C ALA A 26 10.58 -13.97 -9.53
N ASN A 27 9.54 -14.81 -9.62
CA ASN A 27 8.76 -15.01 -10.83
C ASN A 27 7.26 -14.99 -10.53
N ALA A 28 6.50 -14.32 -11.40
CA ALA A 28 5.05 -14.18 -11.32
C ALA A 28 4.27 -15.50 -11.39
N THR A 29 4.89 -16.58 -11.88
CA THR A 29 4.24 -17.90 -12.04
C THR A 29 4.78 -18.98 -11.12
N ASN A 30 5.93 -18.77 -10.48
CA ASN A 30 6.55 -19.72 -9.58
C ASN A 30 7.40 -18.97 -8.57
N TYR A 31 7.00 -18.99 -7.30
CA TYR A 31 7.71 -18.36 -6.20
C TYR A 31 7.93 -19.39 -5.11
N GLY A 32 9.00 -19.23 -4.34
CA GLY A 32 9.31 -20.10 -3.22
C GLY A 32 8.39 -19.86 -2.02
N LEU A 33 8.75 -20.47 -0.89
CA LEU A 33 8.03 -20.32 0.36
C LEU A 33 8.02 -18.84 0.82
N ASN A 34 6.83 -18.33 1.16
CA ASN A 34 6.67 -17.04 1.83
C ASN A 34 6.41 -17.29 3.34
N ASP A 35 7.47 -17.56 4.09
CA ASP A 35 7.39 -17.83 5.53
C ASP A 35 8.35 -16.98 6.37
N LEU A 36 8.93 -15.93 5.77
CA LEU A 36 9.67 -14.93 6.51
C LEU A 36 8.73 -14.14 7.42
N THR A 37 9.11 -14.05 8.68
CA THR A 37 8.47 -13.22 9.71
C THR A 37 9.50 -12.29 10.34
N TRP A 38 9.05 -11.21 10.97
CA TRP A 38 9.93 -10.26 11.63
C TRP A 38 9.28 -9.64 12.85
N GLY A 39 10.12 -9.24 13.81
CA GLY A 39 9.70 -8.49 14.99
C GLY A 39 9.65 -6.98 14.74
N ALA A 40 9.33 -6.21 15.78
CA ALA A 40 9.59 -4.78 15.77
C ALA A 40 11.09 -4.52 15.58
N ALA A 41 11.44 -3.49 14.82
CA ALA A 41 12.83 -3.03 14.74
C ALA A 41 13.29 -2.60 16.15
N SER A 42 14.57 -2.84 16.44
CA SER A 42 15.20 -2.36 17.68
C SER A 42 16.41 -1.52 17.34
N GLY A 43 16.40 -0.24 17.72
CA GLY A 43 17.47 0.71 17.49
C GLY A 43 16.94 2.13 17.59
N GLU A 44 17.76 3.06 18.07
CA GLU A 44 17.35 4.46 18.20
C GLU A 44 17.27 5.12 16.80
N ASP A 45 16.10 5.67 16.51
CA ASP A 45 15.84 6.83 15.63
C ASP A 45 15.55 6.68 14.12
N ASP A 46 15.61 5.52 13.45
CA ASP A 46 15.34 5.50 11.99
C ASP A 46 14.39 4.39 11.48
N SER A 47 13.31 4.83 10.82
CA SER A 47 12.42 4.02 9.95
C SER A 47 13.13 3.58 8.67
N SER A 48 14.05 2.64 8.81
CA SER A 48 14.77 2.05 7.68
C SER A 48 13.92 0.99 6.97
N ILE A 49 14.12 0.89 5.66
CA ILE A 49 13.60 -0.19 4.82
C ILE A 49 14.66 -1.26 4.68
N PHE A 50 14.33 -2.51 4.99
CA PHE A 50 15.18 -3.64 4.64
C PHE A 50 14.59 -4.36 3.43
N GLU A 51 15.42 -4.65 2.43
CA GLU A 51 15.11 -5.64 1.41
C GLU A 51 15.93 -6.89 1.71
N VAL A 52 15.23 -7.98 2.05
CA VAL A 52 15.81 -9.31 2.24
C VAL A 52 15.59 -10.08 0.94
N THR A 53 16.65 -10.64 0.36
CA THR A 53 16.58 -11.36 -0.92
C THR A 53 17.26 -12.72 -0.79
N ILE A 54 16.63 -13.78 -1.30
CA ILE A 54 17.24 -15.10 -1.42
C ILE A 54 18.40 -15.01 -2.43
N ASP A 55 19.59 -15.34 -1.96
CA ASP A 55 20.82 -15.26 -2.75
C ASP A 55 21.07 -16.55 -3.53
N ALA A 56 20.79 -17.70 -2.94
CA ALA A 56 20.90 -19.00 -3.60
C ALA A 56 20.04 -20.08 -2.95
N GLU A 57 19.51 -20.97 -3.79
CA GLU A 57 18.89 -22.24 -3.42
C GLU A 57 19.98 -23.25 -3.01
N ALA A 58 20.02 -23.62 -1.74
CA ALA A 58 21.09 -24.43 -1.15
C ALA A 58 20.57 -25.27 0.04
N GLU A 59 21.46 -26.00 0.73
CA GLU A 59 21.12 -26.75 1.95
C GLU A 59 21.99 -26.28 3.13
N PRO A 60 21.56 -25.27 3.91
CA PRO A 60 20.31 -24.51 3.76
C PRO A 60 20.37 -23.45 2.65
N ASP A 61 19.20 -22.94 2.23
CA ASP A 61 19.08 -21.77 1.38
C ASP A 61 19.83 -20.59 2.02
N THR A 62 20.21 -19.63 1.19
CA THR A 62 20.95 -18.46 1.63
C THR A 62 20.25 -17.17 1.23
N PHE A 63 20.46 -16.13 2.03
CA PHE A 63 19.90 -14.80 1.78
C PHE A 63 20.97 -13.72 1.97
N LYS A 64 20.66 -12.54 1.46
CA LYS A 64 21.40 -11.30 1.67
C LYS A 64 20.39 -10.19 1.93
N TRP A 65 20.82 -9.08 2.50
CA TRP A 65 19.94 -7.92 2.64
C TRP A 65 20.65 -6.64 2.26
N ARG A 66 19.85 -5.61 2.01
CA ARG A 66 20.29 -4.23 1.92
C ARG A 66 19.30 -3.34 2.65
N VAL A 67 19.74 -2.14 2.99
CA VAL A 67 18.96 -1.18 3.79
C VAL A 67 18.87 0.15 3.06
N LYS A 68 17.73 0.82 3.17
CA LYS A 68 17.51 2.19 2.71
C LYS A 68 17.02 3.02 3.89
N THR A 69 17.70 4.10 4.20
CA THR A 69 17.24 5.08 5.19
C THR A 69 16.17 5.99 4.57
N PRO A 70 15.31 6.64 5.37
CA PRO A 70 14.41 7.69 4.90
C PRO A 70 15.08 8.69 3.95
N GLY A 71 14.52 8.88 2.75
CA GLY A 71 15.07 9.78 1.73
C GLY A 71 16.47 9.42 1.19
N GLY A 72 17.05 8.27 1.58
CA GLY A 72 18.38 7.83 1.19
C GLY A 72 18.37 6.90 -0.03
N GLU A 73 19.58 6.49 -0.43
CA GLU A 73 19.78 5.45 -1.44
C GLU A 73 19.89 4.06 -0.79
N TRP A 74 19.65 3.01 -1.57
CA TRP A 74 19.90 1.64 -1.13
C TRP A 74 21.38 1.42 -0.84
N SER A 75 21.68 0.78 0.29
CA SER A 75 23.02 0.25 0.54
C SER A 75 23.39 -0.84 -0.46
N ALA A 76 24.69 -1.17 -0.52
CA ALA A 76 25.10 -2.43 -1.11
C ALA A 76 24.46 -3.61 -0.35
N TYR A 77 24.27 -4.72 -1.06
CA TYR A 77 23.91 -5.98 -0.41
C TYR A 77 25.03 -6.43 0.53
N THR A 78 24.64 -7.04 1.64
CA THR A 78 25.55 -7.73 2.55
C THR A 78 26.15 -8.98 1.91
N GLU A 79 27.09 -9.59 2.62
CA GLU A 79 27.51 -10.95 2.33
C GLU A 79 26.34 -11.94 2.49
N THR A 80 26.45 -13.07 1.81
CA THR A 80 25.52 -14.18 1.85
C THR A 80 25.48 -14.83 3.24
N VAL A 81 24.27 -15.05 3.76
CA VAL A 81 24.02 -15.65 5.07
C VAL A 81 23.11 -16.86 4.91
N ALA A 82 23.44 -17.96 5.59
CA ALA A 82 22.63 -19.17 5.61
C ALA A 82 21.32 -18.94 6.39
N ILE A 83 20.21 -19.48 5.87
CA ILE A 83 18.94 -19.53 6.60
C ILE A 83 19.03 -20.60 7.68
N THR A 84 18.82 -20.20 8.93
CA THR A 84 19.02 -21.09 10.09
C THR A 84 17.72 -21.67 10.66
N GLY A 85 16.55 -21.14 10.26
CA GLY A 85 15.27 -21.43 10.91
C GLY A 85 15.13 -20.82 12.31
N SER A 86 16.09 -19.99 12.73
CA SER A 86 16.11 -19.25 14.00
C SER A 86 16.14 -17.74 13.74
N SER A 87 15.97 -16.94 14.80
CA SER A 87 16.07 -15.48 14.71
C SER A 87 17.44 -15.05 14.22
N GLN A 88 17.49 -14.20 13.18
CA GLN A 88 18.69 -13.62 12.61
C GLN A 88 18.53 -12.11 12.54
N ASP A 89 19.55 -11.39 13.00
CA ASP A 89 19.52 -9.93 13.05
C ASP A 89 20.10 -9.35 11.76
N LEU A 90 19.30 -8.54 11.07
CA LEU A 90 19.75 -7.67 9.99
C LEU A 90 20.30 -6.40 10.62
N VAL A 91 21.57 -6.13 10.40
CA VAL A 91 22.23 -4.92 10.94
C VAL A 91 22.52 -3.99 9.77
N SER A 92 22.11 -2.71 9.91
CA SER A 92 22.48 -1.67 8.95
C SER A 92 23.92 -1.22 9.18
N ALA A 93 24.59 -0.80 8.11
CA ALA A 93 25.90 -0.13 8.21
C ALA A 93 25.78 1.36 8.61
N ALA A 94 24.56 1.84 8.89
CA ALA A 94 24.30 3.23 9.30
C ALA A 94 24.83 3.49 10.71
N THR A 95 24.96 4.77 11.08
CA THR A 95 25.34 5.20 12.43
C THR A 95 24.31 6.21 12.94
N PRO A 96 23.49 5.88 13.96
CA PRO A 96 23.46 4.60 14.69
C PRO A 96 23.03 3.42 13.81
N ALA A 97 23.44 2.21 14.18
CA ALA A 97 23.05 1.00 13.47
C ALA A 97 21.61 0.65 13.82
N VAL A 98 20.81 0.34 12.80
CA VAL A 98 19.45 -0.15 12.92
C VAL A 98 19.49 -1.67 12.86
N THR A 99 18.81 -2.33 13.81
CA THR A 99 18.74 -3.78 13.85
C THR A 99 17.30 -4.27 13.63
N GLN A 100 17.15 -5.26 12.76
CA GLN A 100 15.87 -5.91 12.48
C GLN A 100 16.00 -7.43 12.65
N ALA A 101 15.30 -7.99 13.63
CA ALA A 101 15.22 -9.44 13.79
C ALA A 101 14.25 -10.05 12.77
N ILE A 102 14.70 -11.07 12.05
CA ILE A 102 13.90 -11.86 11.10
C ILE A 102 13.94 -13.34 11.44
N THR A 103 12.95 -14.12 11.01
CA THR A 103 12.92 -15.58 11.13
C THR A 103 12.23 -16.20 9.92
N PHE A 104 12.93 -17.11 9.24
CA PHE A 104 12.34 -17.98 8.20
C PHE A 104 11.75 -19.24 8.85
N GLY A 105 10.56 -19.65 8.41
CA GLY A 105 9.91 -20.86 8.91
C GLY A 105 10.61 -22.15 8.48
N ALA A 106 11.13 -22.17 7.26
CA ALA A 106 11.89 -23.26 6.67
C ALA A 106 13.34 -22.82 6.39
N THR A 107 14.25 -23.79 6.26
CA THR A 107 15.65 -23.53 5.84
C THR A 107 15.88 -23.75 4.35
N THR A 108 14.88 -24.27 3.64
CA THR A 108 14.95 -24.65 2.21
C THR A 108 13.58 -24.48 1.58
N GLY A 109 13.52 -24.33 0.26
CA GLY A 109 12.27 -24.26 -0.51
C GLY A 109 11.89 -22.83 -0.93
N HIS A 110 12.76 -21.87 -0.67
CA HIS A 110 12.69 -20.54 -1.25
C HIS A 110 13.26 -20.60 -2.68
N MET A 111 13.02 -19.57 -3.50
CA MET A 111 13.62 -19.46 -4.84
C MET A 111 14.60 -18.30 -4.89
N THR A 112 15.66 -18.46 -5.70
CA THR A 112 16.62 -17.37 -5.94
C THR A 112 15.88 -16.11 -6.40
N ASP A 113 16.25 -14.95 -5.83
CA ASP A 113 15.62 -13.63 -6.06
C ASP A 113 14.23 -13.41 -5.42
N ASP A 114 13.69 -14.38 -4.69
CA ASP A 114 12.56 -14.12 -3.79
C ASP A 114 12.96 -13.04 -2.79
N SER A 115 12.07 -12.08 -2.55
CA SER A 115 12.40 -10.89 -1.75
C SER A 115 11.27 -10.45 -0.83
N TRP A 116 11.64 -9.81 0.28
CA TRP A 116 10.73 -9.22 1.25
C TRP A 116 11.16 -7.79 1.56
N PHE A 117 10.20 -6.89 1.62
CA PHE A 117 10.42 -5.49 2.02
C PHE A 117 9.90 -5.27 3.43
N ILE A 118 10.81 -5.13 4.40
CA ILE A 118 10.44 -4.91 5.79
C ILE A 118 10.41 -3.41 6.03
N GLY A 119 9.20 -2.90 6.30
CA GLY A 119 8.98 -1.49 6.51
C GLY A 119 8.41 -1.11 7.87
N ASN A 120 9.31 -0.86 8.82
CA ASN A 120 8.93 -0.50 10.19
C ASN A 120 8.97 1.01 10.41
N PHE A 121 8.00 1.49 11.19
CA PHE A 121 8.03 2.79 11.83
C PHE A 121 8.57 2.61 13.26
N HIS A 122 9.57 3.41 13.62
CA HIS A 122 10.08 3.47 14.99
C HIS A 122 10.28 4.91 15.44
N ASN A 123 9.38 5.38 16.31
CA ASN A 123 9.32 6.76 16.80
C ASN A 123 9.57 7.81 15.70
N GLU A 124 9.09 7.55 14.48
CA GLU A 124 9.42 8.44 13.36
C GLU A 124 8.74 9.77 13.58
N ALA A 125 9.53 10.84 13.66
CA ALA A 125 8.98 12.17 13.74
C ALA A 125 8.12 12.45 12.51
N ALA A 126 6.98 13.09 12.69
CA ALA A 126 6.17 13.63 11.61
C ALA A 126 6.43 15.14 11.43
N THR A 127 6.23 15.62 10.20
CA THR A 127 6.16 17.04 9.89
C THR A 127 4.74 17.53 10.14
N ASN A 128 4.59 18.50 11.04
CA ASN A 128 3.30 18.98 11.52
C ASN A 128 2.89 20.29 10.82
N ASP A 129 1.62 20.40 10.44
CA ASP A 129 1.00 21.61 9.91
C ASP A 129 -0.43 21.77 10.46
N GLY A 130 -0.59 22.64 11.45
CA GLY A 130 -1.87 22.80 12.16
C GLY A 130 -2.30 21.49 12.80
N ALA A 131 -3.48 21.00 12.42
CA ALA A 131 -4.05 19.73 12.91
C ALA A 131 -3.60 18.50 12.10
N ASP A 132 -2.76 18.68 11.09
CA ASP A 132 -2.26 17.59 10.26
C ASP A 132 -0.79 17.25 10.59
N ALA A 133 -0.44 15.97 10.46
CA ALA A 133 0.92 15.47 10.61
C ALA A 133 1.24 14.48 9.49
N GLN A 134 2.39 14.66 8.82
CA GLN A 134 2.85 13.78 7.74
C GLN A 134 4.11 13.05 8.19
N VAL A 135 4.21 11.74 7.95
CA VAL A 135 5.45 10.97 8.15
C VAL A 135 6.62 11.71 7.49
N THR A 136 7.74 11.91 8.20
CA THR A 136 8.91 12.68 7.71
C THR A 136 9.63 11.93 6.58
N ASP A 137 9.08 12.09 5.38
CA ASP A 137 9.70 11.77 4.11
C ASP A 137 9.22 12.82 3.11
N ALA A 138 10.16 13.39 2.33
CA ALA A 138 9.82 14.35 1.29
C ALA A 138 8.91 13.73 0.21
N THR A 139 8.92 12.40 0.10
CA THR A 139 7.99 11.62 -0.72
C THR A 139 6.91 11.02 0.17
N ALA A 140 5.65 11.35 -0.10
CA ALA A 140 4.52 10.78 0.64
C ALA A 140 4.61 9.24 0.69
N ARG A 141 4.51 8.64 1.88
CA ARG A 141 4.64 7.19 2.04
C ARG A 141 3.30 6.49 2.03
N LEU A 142 3.23 5.37 1.33
CA LEU A 142 2.11 4.44 1.44
C LEU A 142 2.15 3.75 2.80
N ILE A 143 1.06 3.83 3.54
CA ILE A 143 0.91 3.22 4.87
C ILE A 143 0.19 1.88 4.71
N ASN A 144 0.68 0.87 5.42
CA ASN A 144 0.10 -0.45 5.42
C ASN A 144 -1.22 -0.49 6.19
N LEU A 145 -2.31 -0.52 5.46
CA LEU A 145 -3.65 -0.57 6.04
C LEU A 145 -4.01 -1.93 6.64
N ASN A 146 -3.29 -2.99 6.28
CA ASN A 146 -3.46 -4.31 6.91
C ASN A 146 -2.74 -4.40 8.26
N ASN A 147 -1.79 -3.50 8.53
CA ASN A 147 -1.12 -3.37 9.83
C ASN A 147 -0.87 -1.89 10.15
N PRO A 148 -1.94 -1.13 10.48
CA PRO A 148 -1.86 0.31 10.60
C PRO A 148 -0.91 0.73 11.74
N PRO A 149 -0.01 1.70 11.51
CA PRO A 149 0.84 2.21 12.57
C PRO A 149 0.05 3.03 13.58
N THR A 150 0.62 3.16 14.77
CA THR A 150 0.14 4.03 15.84
C THR A 150 0.74 5.42 15.68
N TRP A 151 -0.12 6.43 15.77
CA TRP A 151 0.28 7.84 15.78
C TRP A 151 0.11 8.38 17.18
N SER A 152 1.12 9.08 17.69
CA SER A 152 1.11 9.67 19.02
C SER A 152 1.46 11.14 18.94
N ASP A 153 0.67 12.02 19.56
CA ASP A 153 0.97 13.45 19.73
C ASP A 153 1.34 13.75 21.18
N THR A 154 2.40 14.51 21.41
CA THR A 154 2.80 14.94 22.76
C THR A 154 1.84 15.96 23.39
N GLY A 155 1.03 16.64 22.58
CA GLY A 155 -0.03 17.56 22.99
C GLY A 155 -1.29 16.85 23.47
N SER A 156 -1.37 15.53 23.32
CA SER A 156 -2.55 14.69 23.65
C SER A 156 -3.77 14.98 22.78
N GLU A 157 -3.57 15.45 21.55
CA GLU A 157 -4.65 15.55 20.58
C GLU A 157 -5.10 14.16 20.09
N ASP A 158 -6.41 14.00 19.88
CA ASP A 158 -6.99 12.75 19.43
C ASP A 158 -6.78 12.57 17.92
N LEU A 159 -6.28 11.40 17.51
CA LEU A 159 -6.19 11.02 16.10
C LEU A 159 -7.60 10.82 15.52
N LEU A 160 -7.98 11.63 14.54
CA LEU A 160 -9.29 11.54 13.89
C LEU A 160 -9.27 10.67 12.63
N ARG A 161 -8.21 10.79 11.82
CA ARG A 161 -8.11 10.10 10.53
C ARG A 161 -6.66 9.89 10.12
N VAL A 162 -6.40 8.78 9.42
CA VAL A 162 -5.15 8.56 8.67
C VAL A 162 -5.49 8.40 7.19
N ASN A 163 -4.76 9.12 6.34
CA ASN A 163 -4.74 8.91 4.91
C ASN A 163 -3.59 7.95 4.56
N TYR A 164 -3.96 6.69 4.33
CA TYR A 164 -3.01 5.61 4.10
C TYR A 164 -2.34 5.66 2.72
N SER A 165 -2.87 6.46 1.80
CA SER A 165 -2.30 6.61 0.45
C SER A 165 -1.20 7.66 0.39
N ASN A 166 -1.03 8.50 1.43
CA ASN A 166 0.01 9.54 1.43
C ASN A 166 0.73 9.71 2.78
N GLY A 167 0.35 8.95 3.82
CA GLY A 167 1.01 9.00 5.11
C GLY A 167 0.72 10.27 5.91
N THR A 168 -0.46 10.88 5.73
CA THR A 168 -0.90 12.03 6.53
C THR A 168 -1.95 11.60 7.57
N ALA A 169 -1.79 12.05 8.80
CA ALA A 169 -2.78 11.94 9.88
C ALA A 169 -3.41 13.31 10.18
N THR A 170 -4.67 13.32 10.57
CA THR A 170 -5.43 14.50 11.00
C THR A 170 -5.91 14.29 12.44
N PHE A 171 -5.74 15.32 13.27
CA PHE A 171 -6.04 15.31 14.71
C PHE A 171 -7.16 16.29 15.08
N SER A 172 -7.59 16.28 16.34
CA SER A 172 -8.68 17.11 16.87
C SER A 172 -8.42 18.62 16.89
N ASP A 173 -7.16 19.02 17.09
CA ASP A 173 -6.68 20.40 17.10
C ASP A 173 -5.21 20.42 16.63
N ASN A 174 -4.55 21.57 16.74
CA ASN A 174 -3.17 21.76 16.34
C ASN A 174 -2.22 20.86 17.14
N VAL A 175 -1.45 20.05 16.42
CA VAL A 175 -0.49 19.10 17.01
C VAL A 175 0.85 19.75 17.32
N THR A 176 1.63 19.10 18.19
CA THR A 176 2.93 19.64 18.66
C THR A 176 4.10 18.85 18.12
N VAL A 177 4.33 17.66 18.65
CA VAL A 177 5.31 16.69 18.18
C VAL A 177 4.56 15.39 18.00
N VAL A 178 4.52 14.92 16.75
CA VAL A 178 3.84 13.69 16.39
C VAL A 178 4.90 12.65 16.05
N THR A 179 4.74 11.45 16.60
CA THR A 179 5.56 10.29 16.27
C THR A 179 4.71 9.16 15.71
N VAL A 180 5.32 8.33 14.87
CA VAL A 180 4.69 7.17 14.24
C VAL A 180 5.48 5.92 14.58
N ASP A 181 4.77 4.88 15.04
CA ASP A 181 5.32 3.59 15.44
C ASP A 181 4.50 2.44 14.85
N GLY A 182 5.17 1.39 14.36
CA GLY A 182 4.47 0.23 13.84
C GLY A 182 5.38 -0.74 13.09
N GLY A 183 5.25 -2.02 13.41
CA GLY A 183 5.87 -3.07 12.61
C GLY A 183 5.16 -3.20 11.26
N ASN A 184 5.87 -3.32 10.15
CA ASN A 184 5.29 -3.39 8.81
C ASN A 184 4.30 -2.25 8.50
N GLY A 185 4.51 -1.06 9.08
CA GLY A 185 3.56 0.05 8.99
C GLY A 185 3.66 0.82 7.68
N PHE A 186 4.77 0.72 6.94
CA PHE A 186 4.91 1.35 5.62
C PHE A 186 5.08 0.32 4.51
N ILE A 187 4.66 0.72 3.31
CA ILE A 187 4.78 -0.05 2.08
C ILE A 187 5.76 0.66 1.18
N TYR A 188 6.79 -0.05 0.75
CA TYR A 188 7.67 0.43 -0.29
C TYR A 188 7.06 0.13 -1.66
N GLU A 189 7.07 1.11 -2.57
CA GLU A 189 6.44 0.97 -3.89
C GLU A 189 6.99 -0.22 -4.70
N ASP A 190 8.30 -0.49 -4.63
CA ASP A 190 8.89 -1.66 -5.30
C ASP A 190 8.45 -3.01 -4.69
N GLY A 191 7.87 -2.97 -3.48
CA GLY A 191 7.23 -4.10 -2.82
C GLY A 191 5.77 -4.29 -3.23
N LEU A 192 5.15 -3.31 -3.92
CA LEU A 192 3.83 -3.48 -4.49
C LEU A 192 3.91 -4.33 -5.77
N GLN A 193 3.27 -5.49 -5.72
CA GLN A 193 3.16 -6.30 -6.93
C GLN A 193 2.04 -5.76 -7.80
N LYS A 194 2.40 -5.29 -8.99
CA LYS A 194 1.43 -4.98 -10.02
C LYS A 194 0.71 -6.25 -10.49
N LEU A 195 -0.61 -6.27 -10.34
CA LEU A 195 -1.44 -7.40 -10.73
C LEU A 195 -1.95 -7.29 -12.18
N GLY A 196 -2.14 -6.07 -12.65
CA GLY A 196 -2.67 -5.84 -13.99
C GLY A 196 -2.93 -4.39 -14.29
N HIS A 197 -3.42 -4.20 -15.51
CA HIS A 197 -3.82 -2.91 -16.05
C HIS A 197 -5.29 -2.96 -16.40
N PHE A 198 -5.96 -1.83 -16.31
CA PHE A 198 -7.37 -1.76 -16.66
C PHE A 198 -7.75 -0.50 -17.41
N LYS A 199 -8.92 -0.59 -18.05
CA LYS A 199 -9.57 0.49 -18.78
C LYS A 199 -11.06 0.59 -18.44
N GLY A 200 -11.59 1.80 -18.51
CA GLY A 200 -13.01 2.07 -18.34
C GLY A 200 -13.40 1.98 -16.86
N TRP A 201 -12.68 2.70 -16.01
CA TRP A 201 -13.03 2.79 -14.60
C TRP A 201 -14.08 3.89 -14.38
N ASN A 202 -14.93 3.71 -13.38
CA ASN A 202 -15.87 4.71 -12.89
C ASN A 202 -15.72 4.80 -11.37
N TYR A 203 -15.59 6.01 -10.84
CA TYR A 203 -15.41 6.30 -9.43
C TYR A 203 -16.63 7.02 -8.89
N ASN A 204 -17.27 6.45 -7.88
CA ASN A 204 -18.48 6.99 -7.30
C ASN A 204 -18.32 7.14 -5.78
N VAL A 205 -18.37 8.37 -5.29
CA VAL A 205 -18.36 8.69 -3.86
C VAL A 205 -19.78 8.65 -3.33
N ASN A 206 -19.96 7.93 -2.23
CA ASN A 206 -21.21 7.88 -1.49
C ASN A 206 -20.99 8.52 -0.12
N ILE A 207 -21.90 9.40 0.26
CA ILE A 207 -21.92 10.02 1.58
C ILE A 207 -23.26 9.64 2.20
N ASP A 208 -23.19 8.91 3.32
CA ASP A 208 -24.38 8.62 4.09
C ASP A 208 -24.85 9.90 4.78
N LEU A 209 -26.14 10.20 4.68
CA LEU A 209 -26.76 11.35 5.33
C LEU A 209 -27.83 10.85 6.30
N ALA A 210 -27.69 11.20 7.57
CA ALA A 210 -28.71 10.94 8.58
C ALA A 210 -29.64 12.16 8.69
N ASP A 211 -30.94 11.95 8.59
CA ASP A 211 -31.94 12.99 8.83
C ASP A 211 -32.00 13.29 10.34
N SER A 212 -31.78 14.54 10.73
CA SER A 212 -31.83 15.00 12.12
C SER A 212 -33.00 15.96 12.37
N THR A 213 -33.99 15.96 11.49
CA THR A 213 -35.14 16.87 11.55
C THR A 213 -36.05 16.54 12.72
N ALA A 214 -36.44 17.55 13.50
CA ALA A 214 -37.42 17.41 14.58
C ALA A 214 -38.84 17.71 14.08
N ASN A 215 -39.85 17.17 14.74
CA ASN A 215 -41.25 17.52 14.42
C ASN A 215 -41.49 19.02 14.66
N GLY A 216 -41.99 19.73 13.64
CA GLY A 216 -42.17 21.19 13.64
C GLY A 216 -41.06 21.97 12.94
N ASP A 217 -39.98 21.31 12.49
CA ASP A 217 -38.99 21.94 11.62
C ASP A 217 -39.60 22.24 10.24
N THR A 218 -39.33 23.44 9.75
CA THR A 218 -39.80 23.92 8.43
C THR A 218 -38.91 23.47 7.27
N TRP A 219 -37.74 22.89 7.57
CA TRP A 219 -36.75 22.44 6.59
C TRP A 219 -36.01 21.20 7.10
N LYS A 220 -35.57 20.34 6.18
CA LYS A 220 -34.83 19.12 6.53
C LYS A 220 -33.41 19.43 6.96
N LYS A 221 -33.01 18.90 8.10
CA LYS A 221 -31.62 18.96 8.61
C LYS A 221 -30.94 17.62 8.40
N TYR A 222 -29.70 17.64 7.94
CA TYR A 222 -28.91 16.43 7.72
C TYR A 222 -27.63 16.49 8.54
N ILE A 223 -27.29 15.37 9.17
CA ILE A 223 -25.98 15.11 9.75
C ILE A 223 -25.22 14.26 8.73
N VAL A 224 -24.01 14.70 8.40
CA VAL A 224 -23.13 13.98 7.49
C VAL A 224 -22.58 12.75 8.22
N GLY A 225 -22.80 11.58 7.63
CA GLY A 225 -22.34 10.29 8.12
C GLY A 225 -21.02 9.87 7.48
N GLN A 226 -20.78 8.56 7.44
CA GLN A 226 -19.56 8.00 6.88
C GLN A 226 -19.54 8.17 5.36
N SER A 227 -18.38 8.55 4.83
CA SER A 227 -18.10 8.55 3.40
C SER A 227 -17.47 7.22 2.98
N GLY A 228 -17.87 6.70 1.84
CA GLY A 228 -17.18 5.62 1.15
C GLY A 228 -17.17 5.87 -0.35
N PHE A 229 -16.52 4.98 -1.09
CA PHE A 229 -16.55 5.04 -2.54
C PHE A 229 -16.63 3.65 -3.15
N THR A 230 -17.14 3.60 -4.37
CA THR A 230 -17.12 2.40 -5.20
C THR A 230 -16.37 2.70 -6.49
N VAL A 231 -15.58 1.71 -6.94
CA VAL A 231 -14.92 1.74 -8.24
C VAL A 231 -15.44 0.57 -9.06
N SER A 232 -15.83 0.82 -10.30
CA SER A 232 -16.15 -0.25 -11.25
C SER A 232 -15.25 -0.18 -12.46
N ILE A 233 -14.76 -1.32 -12.94
CA ILE A 233 -13.83 -1.44 -14.07
C ILE A 233 -14.48 -2.29 -15.16
N GLU A 234 -14.50 -1.81 -16.41
CA GLU A 234 -15.11 -2.51 -17.57
C GLU A 234 -14.15 -3.48 -18.29
N ARG A 235 -12.84 -3.24 -18.20
CA ARG A 235 -11.82 -4.03 -18.90
C ARG A 235 -10.57 -4.15 -18.07
N MET A 236 -10.25 -5.37 -17.67
CA MET A 236 -9.03 -5.67 -16.95
C MET A 236 -8.19 -6.65 -17.74
N PHE A 237 -6.95 -6.27 -17.99
CA PHE A 237 -5.92 -7.10 -18.59
C PHE A 237 -5.16 -7.79 -17.48
N ILE A 238 -5.34 -9.11 -17.40
CA ILE A 238 -4.70 -9.96 -16.40
C ILE A 238 -3.24 -10.13 -16.81
N GLY A 239 -2.33 -9.53 -16.05
CA GLY A 239 -0.89 -9.60 -16.32
C GLY A 239 -0.26 -10.90 -15.83
N ASN A 240 -0.85 -11.56 -14.82
CA ASN A 240 -0.29 -12.75 -14.19
C ASN A 240 -1.34 -13.61 -13.46
N HIS A 241 -0.94 -14.82 -13.05
CA HIS A 241 -1.75 -15.71 -12.21
C HIS A 241 -2.05 -15.11 -10.82
N THR A 242 -1.20 -14.22 -10.34
CA THR A 242 -1.34 -13.62 -9.01
C THR A 242 -2.63 -12.81 -8.86
N LEU A 243 -3.10 -12.14 -9.92
CA LEU A 243 -4.38 -11.45 -9.90
C LEU A 243 -5.56 -12.43 -9.70
N TRP A 244 -5.46 -13.64 -10.27
CA TRP A 244 -6.48 -14.67 -10.05
C TRP A 244 -6.48 -15.17 -8.60
N ASP A 245 -5.31 -15.33 -8.00
CA ASP A 245 -5.20 -15.66 -6.57
C ASP A 245 -5.83 -14.56 -5.71
N ALA A 246 -5.59 -13.28 -6.02
CA ALA A 246 -6.22 -12.16 -5.32
C ALA A 246 -7.77 -12.20 -5.44
N PHE A 247 -8.32 -12.58 -6.60
CA PHE A 247 -9.77 -12.77 -6.74
C PHE A 247 -10.30 -13.96 -5.96
N ARG A 248 -9.57 -15.07 -5.93
CA ARG A 248 -9.93 -16.24 -5.14
C ARG A 248 -9.94 -15.88 -3.64
N ASP A 249 -8.87 -15.24 -3.16
CA ASP A 249 -8.74 -14.81 -1.77
C ASP A 249 -9.88 -13.85 -1.38
N ALA A 250 -10.23 -12.91 -2.27
CA ALA A 250 -11.39 -12.03 -2.07
C ALA A 250 -12.72 -12.82 -2.01
N ALA A 251 -12.91 -13.81 -2.89
CA ALA A 251 -14.11 -14.65 -2.90
C ALA A 251 -14.22 -15.55 -1.66
N ASP A 252 -13.09 -15.99 -1.11
CA ASP A 252 -13.00 -16.79 0.12
C ASP A 252 -13.19 -15.95 1.40
N GLY A 253 -13.32 -14.62 1.27
CA GLY A 253 -13.56 -13.72 2.40
C GLY A 253 -12.33 -13.45 3.27
N THR A 254 -11.14 -13.90 2.86
CA THR A 254 -9.85 -13.59 3.52
C THR A 254 -9.35 -12.18 3.21
N THR A 255 -10.22 -11.39 2.58
CA THR A 255 -10.11 -10.03 2.07
C THR A 255 -8.85 -9.25 2.48
N LYS A 256 -7.92 -9.13 1.53
CA LYS A 256 -6.82 -8.16 1.58
C LYS A 256 -7.20 -6.92 0.79
N ARG A 257 -6.80 -5.75 1.28
CA ARG A 257 -6.96 -4.50 0.55
C ARG A 257 -5.97 -4.46 -0.62
N VAL A 258 -6.42 -3.96 -1.77
CA VAL A 258 -5.61 -3.67 -2.95
C VAL A 258 -5.52 -2.18 -3.16
N LEU A 259 -4.42 -1.72 -3.74
CA LEU A 259 -4.24 -0.33 -4.12
C LEU A 259 -4.60 -0.18 -5.59
N LEU A 260 -5.53 0.72 -5.91
CA LEU A 260 -5.81 1.12 -7.29
C LEU A 260 -5.18 2.47 -7.55
N GLN A 261 -4.52 2.57 -8.69
CA GLN A 261 -4.04 3.81 -9.25
C GLN A 261 -4.93 4.17 -10.44
N LEU A 262 -5.70 5.24 -10.30
CA LEU A 262 -6.71 5.69 -11.28
C LEU A 262 -6.17 6.90 -12.04
N PHE A 263 -5.74 6.71 -13.30
CA PHE A 263 -5.20 7.81 -14.10
C PHE A 263 -6.32 8.70 -14.63
N SER A 264 -6.26 9.97 -14.24
CA SER A 264 -7.13 11.03 -14.74
C SER A 264 -6.59 11.66 -16.03
N TYR A 265 -5.26 11.68 -16.18
CA TYR A 265 -4.58 12.20 -17.35
C TYR A 265 -3.24 11.49 -17.54
N ASP A 266 -3.15 10.62 -18.55
CA ASP A 266 -1.91 9.91 -18.94
C ASP A 266 -1.78 9.94 -20.48
N PRO A 267 -1.24 11.03 -21.05
CA PRO A 267 -1.17 11.23 -22.50
C PRO A 267 -0.20 10.27 -23.18
N ASP A 268 0.89 9.92 -22.49
CA ASP A 268 1.98 9.11 -23.03
C ASP A 268 1.76 7.61 -22.77
N GLN A 269 0.79 7.25 -21.94
CA GLN A 269 0.46 5.87 -21.55
C GLN A 269 1.64 5.15 -20.87
N ASP A 270 2.53 5.93 -20.26
CA ASP A 270 3.70 5.45 -19.53
C ASP A 270 3.39 5.24 -18.03
N GLN A 271 2.17 5.58 -17.60
CA GLN A 271 1.67 5.45 -16.23
C GLN A 271 2.35 6.39 -15.23
N THR A 272 2.89 7.52 -15.71
CA THR A 272 3.39 8.59 -14.83
C THR A 272 2.45 9.79 -14.78
N GLY A 273 1.32 9.73 -15.51
CA GLY A 273 0.33 10.79 -15.54
C GLY A 273 -0.38 11.07 -14.21
N ASP A 274 -1.20 12.12 -14.20
CA ASP A 274 -1.99 12.54 -13.03
C ASP A 274 -2.91 11.39 -12.58
N HIS A 275 -2.81 10.98 -11.33
CA HIS A 275 -3.55 9.82 -10.82
C HIS A 275 -4.06 9.98 -9.39
N TRP A 276 -5.02 9.12 -9.07
CA TRP A 276 -5.54 8.93 -7.73
C TRP A 276 -5.16 7.56 -7.18
N ASP A 277 -4.60 7.53 -5.98
CA ASP A 277 -4.28 6.30 -5.27
C ASP A 277 -5.31 5.98 -4.19
N VAL A 278 -5.94 4.82 -4.32
CA VAL A 278 -7.04 4.40 -3.46
C VAL A 278 -6.90 2.97 -2.97
N TRP A 279 -6.96 2.79 -1.65
CA TRP A 279 -7.10 1.48 -1.04
C TRP A 279 -8.55 1.02 -1.13
N CYS A 280 -8.74 -0.21 -1.59
CA CYS A 280 -10.07 -0.79 -1.72
C CYS A 280 -10.06 -2.30 -1.50
N THR A 281 -11.26 -2.81 -1.28
CA THR A 281 -11.58 -4.23 -1.22
C THR A 281 -12.21 -4.64 -2.54
N ILE A 282 -11.85 -5.81 -3.06
CA ILE A 282 -12.51 -6.40 -4.22
C ILE A 282 -13.86 -6.97 -3.79
N ASN A 283 -14.96 -6.47 -4.35
CA ASN A 283 -16.30 -6.96 -4.03
C ASN A 283 -16.73 -8.11 -4.95
N SER A 284 -16.41 -7.99 -6.23
CA SER A 284 -16.87 -8.94 -7.24
C SER A 284 -15.99 -8.91 -8.47
N TYR A 285 -15.90 -10.06 -9.12
CA TYR A 285 -15.31 -10.25 -10.44
C TYR A 285 -16.30 -11.03 -11.31
N GLY A 286 -16.61 -10.49 -12.49
CA GLY A 286 -17.52 -11.10 -13.45
C GLY A 286 -16.96 -11.03 -14.86
N ILE A 287 -17.11 -12.12 -15.61
CA ILE A 287 -16.81 -12.13 -17.05
C ILE A 287 -18.14 -12.10 -17.79
N SER A 288 -18.27 -11.18 -18.74
CA SER A 288 -19.43 -11.10 -19.62
C SER A 288 -18.99 -11.14 -21.08
N THR A 289 -19.73 -11.89 -21.88
CA THR A 289 -19.54 -11.97 -23.32
C THR A 289 -20.90 -11.81 -23.98
N ALA A 290 -21.02 -10.85 -24.90
CA ALA A 290 -22.17 -10.81 -25.79
C ALA A 290 -21.81 -11.56 -27.09
N THR A 291 -22.79 -12.17 -27.74
CA THR A 291 -22.60 -12.82 -29.05
C THR A 291 -22.02 -11.80 -30.04
N ASN A 292 -20.84 -12.09 -30.59
CA ASN A 292 -20.06 -11.22 -31.48
C ASN A 292 -19.44 -9.96 -30.81
N ASP A 293 -19.28 -9.95 -29.49
CA ASP A 293 -18.55 -8.89 -28.77
C ASP A 293 -17.26 -9.44 -28.15
N VAL A 294 -16.35 -8.53 -27.77
CA VAL A 294 -15.13 -8.87 -27.04
C VAL A 294 -15.51 -9.26 -25.61
N VAL A 295 -14.77 -10.21 -25.03
CA VAL A 295 -14.90 -10.57 -23.61
C VAL A 295 -14.63 -9.35 -22.73
N LYS A 296 -15.59 -8.99 -21.87
CA LYS A 296 -15.48 -7.88 -20.90
C LYS A 296 -15.39 -8.44 -19.49
N SER A 297 -14.48 -7.89 -18.70
CA SER A 297 -14.36 -8.22 -17.28
C SER A 297 -14.88 -7.05 -16.47
N ASN A 298 -15.95 -7.28 -15.72
CA ASN A 298 -16.51 -6.31 -14.79
C ASN A 298 -16.00 -6.64 -13.39
N THR A 299 -15.20 -5.74 -12.83
CA THR A 299 -14.70 -5.86 -11.45
C THR A 299 -15.19 -4.66 -10.67
N SER A 300 -15.71 -4.90 -9.45
CA SER A 300 -16.12 -3.82 -8.56
C SER A 300 -15.36 -3.84 -7.26
N PHE A 301 -15.09 -2.65 -6.75
CA PHE A 301 -14.32 -2.42 -5.54
C PHE A 301 -15.06 -1.45 -4.63
N THR A 302 -14.90 -1.61 -3.32
CA THR A 302 -15.36 -0.66 -2.31
C THR A 302 -14.14 -0.18 -1.54
N GLY A 303 -14.00 1.13 -1.36
CA GLY A 303 -13.04 1.66 -0.40
C GLY A 303 -13.70 2.43 0.72
N GLU A 304 -12.89 2.68 1.75
CA GLU A 304 -13.28 3.40 2.96
C GLU A 304 -12.68 4.80 2.95
N GLY A 305 -13.45 5.79 3.40
CA GLY A 305 -13.04 7.19 3.41
C GLY A 305 -13.40 7.95 2.13
N ALA A 306 -13.31 9.28 2.18
CA ALA A 306 -13.79 10.17 1.11
C ALA A 306 -12.75 10.50 0.05
N ALA A 307 -11.46 10.46 0.40
CA ALA A 307 -10.43 11.19 -0.34
C ALA A 307 -9.38 10.24 -0.92
N PRO A 308 -9.34 10.05 -2.26
CA PRO A 308 -8.15 9.54 -2.91
C PRO A 308 -6.97 10.49 -2.66
N ALA A 309 -5.76 9.97 -2.50
CA ALA A 309 -4.57 10.80 -2.62
C ALA A 309 -4.39 11.12 -4.12
N PHE A 310 -4.29 12.40 -4.47
CA PHE A 310 -4.02 12.83 -5.83
C PHE A 310 -2.53 13.11 -6.00
N THR A 311 -1.94 12.51 -7.02
CA THR A 311 -0.57 12.73 -7.43
C THR A 311 -0.59 13.40 -8.80
N ALA A 312 -0.12 14.64 -8.86
CA ALA A 312 0.07 15.34 -10.12
C ALA A 312 1.33 14.82 -10.83
N ASN A 313 1.29 14.75 -12.14
CA ASN A 313 2.47 14.51 -12.97
C ASN A 313 3.45 15.68 -12.79
N ALA A 314 4.71 15.36 -12.48
CA ALA A 314 5.76 16.33 -12.18
C ALA A 314 6.49 16.80 -13.45
#